data_AF-A0A1C3ULF4-F1
#
_entry.id   AF-A0A1C3ULF4-F1
#
_cell.length_a   1.000
_cell.length_b   1.000
_cell.length_c   1.000
_cell.angle_alpha   90.00
_cell.angle_beta   90.00
_cell.angle_gamma   90.00
#
_symmetry.space_group_name_H-M   'P 1'
#
loop_
_entity.id
_entity.type
_entity.pdbx_description
1 polymer ?
#
loop_
_entity_poly.entity_id
_entity_poly.type
_entity_poly.pdbx_seq_one_letter_code
_entity_poly.pdbx_strand_id
1 'polypeptide(L)'
;MANTDARYLIRDYGPMVLFASITIGGMIFIWSSKLMGWSLPVVTGVPLVLMGIYFIVSLAVAGFRLHNEQAGDNLYYMGFLFTLSSLGVSLYLFAGETSIETIVRNFGIAVTSTIAGVTLRILFNQMRRDPIDIERSVRHELAEMTRRVRTELDSSSREFSHYRRVSNQMLSEGFEEIARQAERNGQEINKILEMLAKQAVTPINDAAAQLTATTSQLSEIIGTFGTAVESVGRKLEEIRSPEDVVRAELAPAITAIKEMSEAQLQPLRNIELALGRMAEAMGQAPLLATDGKIVAEPEAAPRKRWWHLW
;
A
#
# COMPACT_ATOMS: atom_id res chain seq x y z
N MET A 1 -58.92 45.88 -0.49
CA MET A 1 -59.96 44.91 -0.09
C MET A 1 -60.95 44.72 -1.22
N ALA A 2 -61.94 45.58 -1.47
CA ALA A 2 -63.00 45.39 -2.49
C ALA A 2 -62.60 44.78 -3.86
N ASN A 3 -61.43 45.11 -4.44
CA ASN A 3 -60.96 44.54 -5.72
C ASN A 3 -60.54 43.06 -5.62
N THR A 4 -60.26 42.54 -4.42
CA THR A 4 -60.00 41.12 -4.14
C THR A 4 -61.32 40.34 -4.10
N ASP A 5 -62.31 40.87 -3.38
CA ASP A 5 -63.59 40.23 -3.14
C ASP A 5 -64.39 40.06 -4.45
N ALA A 6 -64.36 41.10 -5.30
CA ALA A 6 -64.93 41.05 -6.65
C ALA A 6 -64.35 39.93 -7.53
N ARG A 7 -63.03 39.66 -7.44
CA ARG A 7 -62.37 38.59 -8.21
C ARG A 7 -62.78 37.20 -7.72
N TYR A 8 -62.99 37.05 -6.41
CA TYR A 8 -63.49 35.81 -5.82
C TYR A 8 -64.93 35.53 -6.28
N LEU A 9 -65.83 36.52 -6.19
CA LEU A 9 -67.21 36.41 -6.66
C LEU A 9 -67.30 36.11 -8.17
N ILE A 10 -66.49 36.75 -9.00
CA ILE A 10 -66.44 36.50 -10.46
C ILE A 10 -65.97 35.07 -10.77
N ARG A 11 -64.99 34.54 -10.03
CA ARG A 11 -64.49 33.17 -10.24
C ARG A 11 -65.52 32.11 -9.81
N ASP A 12 -66.16 32.32 -8.67
CA ASP A 12 -66.97 31.28 -8.02
C ASP A 12 -68.44 31.30 -8.51
N TYR A 13 -69.00 32.47 -8.86
CA TYR A 13 -70.37 32.59 -9.44
C TYR A 13 -70.39 32.85 -10.94
N GLY A 14 -69.31 33.40 -11.53
CA GLY A 14 -69.26 33.72 -12.97
C GLY A 14 -69.63 32.57 -13.91
N PRO A 15 -69.20 31.31 -13.67
CA PRO A 15 -69.60 30.19 -14.52
C PRO A 15 -71.11 29.91 -14.52
N MET A 16 -71.77 30.07 -13.37
CA MET A 16 -73.23 29.95 -13.27
C MET A 16 -73.94 31.09 -14.01
N VAL A 17 -73.45 32.33 -13.85
CA VAL A 17 -74.00 33.51 -14.56
C VAL A 17 -73.79 33.41 -16.07
N LEU A 18 -72.65 32.89 -16.53
CA LEU A 18 -72.38 32.63 -17.95
C LEU A 18 -73.34 31.59 -18.54
N PHE A 19 -73.52 30.46 -17.85
CA PHE A 19 -74.47 29.43 -18.26
C PHE A 19 -75.92 29.96 -18.30
N ALA A 20 -76.36 30.66 -17.25
CA ALA A 20 -77.71 31.20 -17.15
C ALA A 20 -77.99 32.26 -18.22
N SER A 21 -77.05 33.20 -18.44
CA SER A 21 -77.23 34.26 -19.44
C SER A 21 -77.25 33.73 -20.87
N ILE A 22 -76.36 32.80 -21.23
CA ILE A 22 -76.36 32.18 -22.57
C ILE A 22 -77.62 31.32 -22.79
N THR A 23 -78.06 30.57 -21.77
CA THR A 23 -79.28 29.74 -21.87
C THR A 23 -80.54 30.59 -21.98
N ILE A 24 -80.73 31.58 -21.10
CA ILE A 24 -81.91 32.46 -21.15
C ILE A 24 -81.91 33.30 -22.44
N GLY A 25 -80.74 33.84 -22.84
CA GLY A 25 -80.59 34.58 -24.10
C GLY A 25 -80.92 33.72 -25.33
N GLY A 26 -80.45 32.47 -25.36
CA GLY A 26 -80.77 31.52 -26.43
C GLY A 26 -82.26 31.12 -26.47
N MET A 27 -82.90 30.94 -25.32
CA MET A 27 -84.35 30.68 -25.23
C MET A 27 -85.17 31.89 -25.74
N ILE A 28 -84.80 33.11 -25.33
CA ILE A 28 -85.45 34.35 -25.81
C ILE A 28 -85.24 34.52 -27.32
N PHE A 29 -84.05 34.23 -27.85
CA PHE A 29 -83.76 34.25 -29.28
C PHE A 29 -84.61 33.23 -30.06
N ILE A 30 -84.72 32.00 -29.59
CA ILE A 30 -85.55 30.95 -30.22
C ILE A 30 -87.02 31.38 -30.25
N TRP A 31 -87.50 32.01 -29.18
CA TRP A 31 -88.89 32.48 -29.09
C TRP A 31 -89.17 33.63 -30.05
N SER A 32 -88.37 34.70 -30.01
CA SER A 32 -88.56 35.88 -30.86
C SER A 32 -88.38 35.56 -32.34
N SER A 33 -87.30 34.85 -32.71
CA SER A 33 -87.03 34.48 -34.11
C SER A 33 -88.15 33.62 -34.72
N LYS A 34 -88.74 32.69 -33.96
CA LYS A 34 -89.90 31.91 -34.43
C LYS A 34 -91.18 32.74 -34.54
N LEU A 35 -91.49 33.60 -33.56
CA LEU A 35 -92.65 34.50 -33.65
C LEU A 35 -92.53 35.47 -34.84
N MET A 36 -91.31 35.87 -35.20
CA MET A 36 -91.01 36.71 -36.36
C MET A 36 -90.84 35.93 -37.68
N GLY A 37 -91.13 34.63 -37.72
CA GLY A 37 -91.10 33.82 -38.93
C GLY A 37 -89.72 33.59 -39.55
N TRP A 38 -88.64 33.65 -38.77
CA TRP A 38 -87.28 33.52 -39.28
C TRP A 38 -86.98 32.12 -39.85
N SER A 39 -86.02 32.04 -40.76
CA SER A 39 -85.67 30.79 -41.43
C SER A 39 -85.12 29.75 -40.44
N LEU A 40 -85.65 28.53 -40.54
CA LEU A 40 -85.37 27.44 -39.60
C LEU A 40 -83.88 27.10 -39.39
N PRO A 41 -82.98 27.21 -40.41
CA PRO A 41 -81.54 27.05 -40.20
C PRO A 41 -80.93 28.12 -39.28
N VAL A 42 -81.43 29.36 -39.28
CA VAL A 42 -80.95 30.44 -38.39
C VAL A 42 -81.45 30.21 -36.96
N VAL A 43 -82.73 29.87 -36.81
CA VAL A 43 -83.38 29.56 -35.53
C VAL A 43 -82.65 28.45 -34.75
N THR A 44 -82.03 27.51 -35.46
CA THR A 44 -81.29 26.37 -34.85
C THR A 44 -79.76 26.56 -34.87
N GLY A 45 -79.21 27.19 -35.91
CA GLY A 45 -77.78 27.42 -36.04
C GLY A 45 -77.22 28.37 -34.98
N VAL A 46 -77.96 29.43 -34.61
CA VAL A 46 -77.53 30.35 -33.56
C VAL A 46 -77.44 29.66 -32.18
N PRO A 47 -78.45 28.89 -31.71
CA PRO A 47 -78.31 28.02 -30.53
C PRO A 47 -77.10 27.07 -30.57
N LEU A 48 -76.81 26.42 -31.70
CA LEU A 48 -75.63 25.57 -31.85
C LEU A 48 -74.31 26.35 -31.72
N VAL A 49 -74.25 27.56 -32.28
CA VAL A 49 -73.10 28.46 -32.12
C VAL A 49 -72.95 28.96 -30.68
N LEU A 50 -74.05 29.28 -29.99
CA LEU A 50 -74.02 29.65 -28.56
C LEU A 50 -73.48 28.51 -27.68
N MET A 51 -73.87 27.27 -27.95
CA MET A 51 -73.31 26.08 -27.30
C MET A 51 -71.82 25.90 -27.62
N GLY A 52 -71.41 26.11 -28.87
CA GLY A 52 -69.99 26.10 -29.28
C GLY A 52 -69.16 27.18 -28.60
N ILE A 53 -69.69 28.39 -28.45
CA ILE A 53 -69.04 29.49 -27.72
C ILE A 53 -68.91 29.14 -26.23
N TYR A 54 -69.97 28.65 -25.58
CA TYR A 54 -69.91 28.21 -24.20
C TYR A 54 -68.86 27.08 -24.00
N PHE A 55 -68.79 26.11 -24.92
CA PHE A 55 -67.80 25.04 -24.93
C PHE A 55 -66.36 25.61 -25.00
N ILE A 56 -66.08 26.51 -25.95
CA ILE A 56 -64.75 27.10 -26.13
C ILE A 56 -64.36 27.96 -24.92
N VAL A 57 -65.26 28.80 -24.40
CA VAL A 57 -64.99 29.65 -23.22
C VAL A 57 -64.70 28.80 -21.98
N SER A 58 -65.45 27.73 -21.77
CA SER A 58 -65.27 26.79 -20.64
C SER A 58 -63.93 26.02 -20.70
N LEU A 59 -63.35 25.84 -21.90
CA LEU A 59 -62.01 25.23 -22.06
C LEU A 59 -60.88 26.26 -21.97
N ALA A 60 -61.04 27.41 -22.62
CA ALA A 60 -59.95 28.36 -22.84
C ALA A 60 -59.68 29.28 -21.64
N VAL A 61 -60.71 29.67 -20.88
CA VAL A 61 -60.55 30.68 -19.82
C VAL A 61 -60.27 30.01 -18.48
N ALA A 62 -59.00 30.00 -18.06
CA ALA A 62 -58.55 29.32 -16.83
C ALA A 62 -59.27 29.76 -15.54
N GLY A 63 -59.86 30.96 -15.51
CA GLY A 63 -60.69 31.45 -14.39
C GLY A 63 -62.12 30.88 -14.35
N PHE A 64 -62.61 30.28 -15.44
CA PHE A 64 -63.91 29.61 -15.54
C PHE A 64 -63.75 28.08 -15.62
N ARG A 65 -62.70 27.54 -14.98
CA ARG A 65 -62.53 26.08 -14.76
C ARG A 65 -63.59 25.55 -13.79
N LEU A 66 -64.80 25.40 -14.31
CA LEU A 66 -65.82 24.49 -13.82
C LEU A 66 -65.20 23.11 -13.56
N HIS A 67 -65.80 22.31 -12.66
CA HIS A 67 -65.54 20.87 -12.71
C HIS A 67 -66.00 20.38 -14.10
N ASN A 68 -65.14 19.70 -14.87
CA ASN A 68 -65.39 19.42 -16.30
C ASN A 68 -66.75 18.73 -16.57
N GLU A 69 -67.19 17.93 -15.60
CA GLU A 69 -68.52 17.30 -15.52
C GLU A 69 -69.66 18.33 -15.57
N GLN A 70 -69.62 19.38 -14.76
CA GLN A 70 -70.61 20.45 -14.75
C GLN A 70 -70.62 21.26 -16.07
N ALA A 71 -69.48 21.41 -16.75
CA ALA A 71 -69.43 22.06 -18.06
C ALA A 71 -70.15 21.22 -19.13
N GLY A 72 -69.94 19.90 -19.13
CA GLY A 72 -70.65 18.96 -20.02
C GLY A 72 -72.15 18.88 -19.71
N ASP A 73 -72.53 18.84 -18.43
CA ASP A 73 -73.92 18.79 -17.99
C ASP A 73 -74.68 20.07 -18.35
N ASN A 74 -74.07 21.24 -18.14
CA ASN A 74 -74.62 22.52 -18.59
C ASN A 74 -74.90 22.54 -20.11
N LEU A 75 -74.01 21.97 -20.93
CA LEU A 75 -74.21 21.87 -22.39
C LEU A 75 -75.36 20.92 -22.77
N TYR A 76 -75.53 19.83 -22.03
CA TYR A 76 -76.66 18.93 -22.20
C TYR A 76 -77.99 19.61 -21.82
N TYR A 77 -78.06 20.28 -20.66
CA TYR A 77 -79.24 21.05 -20.26
C TYR A 77 -79.54 22.20 -21.21
N MET A 78 -78.52 22.91 -21.73
CA MET A 78 -78.68 23.97 -22.72
C MET A 78 -79.31 23.44 -24.02
N GLY A 79 -78.79 22.34 -24.58
CA GLY A 79 -79.34 21.71 -25.79
C GLY A 79 -80.78 21.20 -25.61
N PHE A 80 -81.07 20.62 -24.44
CA PHE A 80 -82.41 20.17 -24.06
C PHE A 80 -83.41 21.33 -23.93
N LEU A 81 -83.05 22.39 -23.20
CA LEU A 81 -83.90 23.57 -23.00
C LEU A 81 -84.14 24.35 -24.31
N PHE A 82 -83.13 24.42 -25.19
CA PHE A 82 -83.29 24.98 -26.54
C PHE A 82 -84.27 24.16 -27.38
N THR A 83 -84.16 22.83 -27.36
CA THR A 83 -85.10 21.94 -28.07
C THR A 83 -86.52 22.06 -27.53
N LEU A 84 -86.71 22.07 -26.19
CA LEU A 84 -88.02 22.26 -25.56
C LEU A 84 -88.63 23.64 -25.89
N SER A 85 -87.84 24.71 -25.81
CA SER A 85 -88.31 26.06 -26.15
C SER A 85 -88.73 26.14 -27.62
N SER A 86 -87.92 25.55 -28.51
CA SER A 86 -88.21 25.47 -29.93
C SER A 86 -89.50 24.67 -30.20
N LEU A 87 -89.73 23.55 -29.50
CA LEU A 87 -90.96 22.77 -29.62
C LEU A 87 -92.18 23.52 -29.07
N GLY A 88 -92.08 24.11 -27.88
CA GLY A 88 -93.17 24.86 -27.25
C GLY A 88 -93.70 26.00 -28.13
N VAL A 89 -92.80 26.74 -28.79
CA VAL A 89 -93.19 27.81 -29.71
C VAL A 89 -93.75 27.27 -31.03
N SER A 90 -93.28 26.12 -31.53
CA SER A 90 -93.94 25.43 -32.67
C SER A 90 -95.37 25.02 -32.33
N LEU A 91 -95.61 24.51 -31.12
CA LEU A 91 -96.94 24.09 -30.66
C LEU A 91 -97.88 25.28 -30.38
N TYR A 92 -97.34 26.40 -29.90
CA TYR A 92 -98.09 27.64 -29.74
C TYR A 92 -98.56 28.21 -31.10
N LEU A 93 -97.66 28.28 -32.09
CA LEU A 93 -97.99 28.76 -33.44
C LEU A 93 -98.95 27.83 -34.21
N PHE A 94 -98.91 26.52 -33.92
CA PHE A 94 -99.82 25.54 -34.52
C PHE A 94 -101.30 25.83 -34.21
N ALA A 95 -101.62 26.45 -33.07
CA ALA A 95 -102.99 26.82 -32.71
C ALA A 95 -103.62 27.92 -33.61
N GLY A 96 -102.82 28.57 -34.47
CA GLY A 96 -103.30 29.51 -35.47
C GLY A 96 -103.60 28.83 -36.81
N GLU A 97 -102.56 28.43 -37.56
CA GLU A 97 -102.69 28.17 -39.01
C GLU A 97 -101.68 27.16 -39.59
N THR A 98 -100.88 26.47 -38.77
CA THR A 98 -99.72 25.70 -39.28
C THR A 98 -100.05 24.24 -39.65
N SER A 99 -99.41 23.69 -40.70
CA SER A 99 -99.52 22.27 -41.03
C SER A 99 -98.71 21.36 -40.08
N ILE A 100 -99.19 20.13 -39.86
CA ILE A 100 -98.51 19.11 -39.04
C ILE A 100 -97.08 18.83 -39.56
N GLU A 101 -96.91 18.78 -40.88
CA GLU A 101 -95.61 18.61 -41.54
C GLU A 101 -94.60 19.69 -41.12
N THR A 102 -95.03 20.96 -41.03
CA THR A 102 -94.18 22.06 -40.55
C THR A 102 -93.79 21.87 -39.08
N ILE A 103 -94.66 21.34 -38.22
CA ILE A 103 -94.28 20.99 -36.84
C ILE A 103 -93.20 19.91 -36.83
N VAL A 104 -93.40 18.82 -37.59
CA VAL A 104 -92.46 17.69 -37.66
C VAL A 104 -91.09 18.14 -38.18
N ARG A 105 -91.06 18.99 -39.22
CA ARG A 105 -89.82 19.59 -39.75
C ARG A 105 -89.15 20.52 -38.75
N ASN A 106 -89.93 21.38 -38.08
CA ASN A 106 -89.44 22.28 -37.04
C ASN A 106 -88.88 21.50 -35.83
N PHE A 107 -89.50 20.37 -35.48
CA PHE A 107 -89.07 19.49 -34.39
C PHE A 107 -87.80 18.72 -34.75
N GLY A 108 -87.76 18.05 -35.92
CA GLY A 108 -86.59 17.28 -36.35
C GLY A 108 -85.31 18.12 -36.43
N ILE A 109 -85.43 19.38 -36.88
CA ILE A 109 -84.30 20.31 -36.89
C ILE A 109 -83.99 20.84 -35.47
N ALA A 110 -85.00 21.12 -34.63
CA ALA A 110 -84.76 21.50 -33.23
C ALA A 110 -83.99 20.43 -32.42
N VAL A 111 -84.28 19.14 -32.64
CA VAL A 111 -83.62 18.00 -31.98
C VAL A 111 -82.10 18.01 -32.20
N THR A 112 -81.59 18.63 -33.27
CA THR A 112 -80.14 18.75 -33.49
C THR A 112 -79.41 19.48 -32.36
N SER A 113 -80.06 20.42 -31.65
CA SER A 113 -79.47 21.07 -30.47
C SER A 113 -79.37 20.14 -29.25
N THR A 114 -80.35 19.24 -29.04
CA THR A 114 -80.23 18.15 -28.05
C THR A 114 -79.13 17.17 -28.43
N ILE A 115 -79.05 16.74 -29.70
CA ILE A 115 -77.99 15.84 -30.18
C ILE A 115 -76.61 16.46 -29.94
N ALA A 116 -76.42 17.72 -30.35
CA ALA A 116 -75.18 18.45 -30.12
C ALA A 116 -74.85 18.56 -28.62
N GLY A 117 -75.82 18.85 -27.75
CA GLY A 117 -75.63 18.90 -26.30
C GLY A 117 -75.15 17.57 -25.72
N VAL A 118 -75.72 16.45 -26.17
CA VAL A 118 -75.27 15.10 -25.77
C VAL A 118 -73.86 14.80 -26.31
N THR A 119 -73.58 15.08 -27.58
CA THR A 119 -72.24 14.88 -28.18
C THR A 119 -71.17 15.72 -27.49
N LEU A 120 -71.45 16.99 -27.19
CA LEU A 120 -70.53 17.88 -26.47
C LEU A 120 -70.36 17.44 -25.00
N ARG A 121 -71.40 16.93 -24.32
CA ARG A 121 -71.28 16.33 -22.97
C ARG A 121 -70.35 15.12 -22.98
N ILE A 122 -70.51 14.22 -23.95
CA ILE A 122 -69.64 13.03 -24.11
C ILE A 122 -68.20 13.46 -24.35
N LEU A 123 -67.96 14.43 -25.25
CA LEU A 123 -66.63 14.96 -25.53
C LEU A 123 -65.98 15.62 -24.30
N PHE A 124 -66.73 16.45 -23.56
CA PHE A 124 -66.26 17.05 -22.30
C PHE A 124 -65.88 16.00 -21.25
N ASN A 125 -66.73 14.99 -21.06
CA ASN A 125 -66.52 13.98 -20.04
C ASN A 125 -65.37 13.00 -20.40
N GLN A 126 -65.11 12.77 -21.69
CA GLN A 126 -63.93 12.02 -22.14
C GLN A 126 -62.61 12.79 -21.96
N MET A 127 -62.64 14.13 -21.89
CA MET A 127 -61.46 14.95 -21.56
C MET A 127 -61.11 14.93 -20.04
N ARG A 128 -61.81 14.14 -19.21
CA ARG A 128 -61.62 14.02 -17.76
C ARG A 128 -60.36 13.20 -17.39
N ARG A 129 -59.17 13.78 -17.58
CA ARG A 129 -57.98 13.42 -16.77
C ARG A 129 -58.06 14.18 -15.45
N ASP A 130 -58.44 13.51 -14.36
CA ASP A 130 -58.64 14.15 -13.06
C ASP A 130 -57.30 14.60 -12.45
N PRO A 131 -57.03 15.91 -12.29
CA PRO A 131 -55.76 16.36 -11.71
C PRO A 131 -55.75 16.23 -10.17
N ILE A 132 -56.92 16.21 -9.54
CA ILE A 132 -57.07 16.32 -8.08
C ILE A 132 -56.80 14.98 -7.42
N ASP A 133 -57.28 13.88 -8.02
CA ASP A 133 -56.97 12.54 -7.51
C ASP A 133 -55.51 12.16 -7.74
N ILE A 134 -54.89 12.65 -8.83
CA ILE A 134 -53.43 12.56 -9.03
C ILE A 134 -52.68 13.39 -7.99
N GLU A 135 -53.12 14.62 -7.68
CA GLU A 135 -52.46 15.42 -6.63
C GLU A 135 -52.57 14.75 -5.25
N ARG A 136 -53.73 14.15 -4.93
CA ARG A 136 -53.94 13.41 -3.69
C ARG A 136 -53.09 12.15 -3.60
N SER A 137 -53.00 11.35 -4.66
CA SER A 137 -52.16 10.15 -4.66
C SER A 137 -50.67 10.50 -4.54
N VAL A 138 -50.19 11.48 -5.31
CA VAL A 138 -48.81 11.98 -5.24
C VAL A 138 -48.50 12.58 -3.86
N ARG A 139 -49.41 13.35 -3.24
CA ARG A 139 -49.24 13.84 -1.86
C ARG A 139 -49.15 12.68 -0.85
N HIS A 140 -49.90 11.59 -1.05
CA HIS A 140 -49.84 10.42 -0.18
C HIS A 140 -48.55 9.62 -0.35
N GLU A 141 -48.15 9.34 -1.59
CA GLU A 141 -46.92 8.64 -1.97
C GLU A 141 -45.68 9.40 -1.50
N LEU A 142 -45.61 10.71 -1.71
CA LEU A 142 -44.53 11.56 -1.19
C LEU A 142 -44.47 11.53 0.34
N ALA A 143 -45.60 11.53 1.03
CA ALA A 143 -45.64 11.43 2.49
C ALA A 143 -45.20 10.05 3.00
N GLU A 144 -45.52 8.97 2.27
CA GLU A 144 -45.06 7.62 2.60
C GLU A 144 -43.55 7.47 2.36
N MET A 145 -43.05 7.89 1.20
CA MET A 145 -41.62 7.88 0.86
C MET A 145 -40.81 8.74 1.84
N THR A 146 -41.30 9.92 2.22
CA THR A 146 -40.66 10.76 3.25
C THR A 146 -40.58 10.03 4.61
N ARG A 147 -41.62 9.26 4.99
CA ARG A 147 -41.59 8.44 6.21
C ARG A 147 -40.58 7.30 6.11
N ARG A 148 -40.51 6.60 4.97
CA ARG A 148 -39.51 5.54 4.73
C ARG A 148 -38.09 6.07 4.83
N VAL A 149 -37.77 7.16 4.11
CA VAL A 149 -36.46 7.82 4.13
C VAL A 149 -36.09 8.29 5.55
N ARG A 150 -37.03 8.84 6.32
CA ARG A 150 -36.77 9.20 7.71
C ARG A 150 -36.43 7.98 8.57
N THR A 151 -37.19 6.89 8.49
CA THR A 151 -36.92 5.67 9.25
C THR A 151 -35.55 5.09 8.92
N GLU A 152 -35.16 5.12 7.64
CA GLU A 152 -33.85 4.66 7.18
C GLU A 152 -32.72 5.53 7.75
N LEU A 153 -32.84 6.86 7.66
CA LEU A 153 -31.85 7.80 8.23
C LEU A 153 -31.75 7.68 9.77
N ASP A 154 -32.88 7.50 10.46
CA ASP A 154 -32.89 7.21 11.90
C ASP A 154 -32.21 5.85 12.20
N SER A 155 -32.27 4.88 11.29
CA SER A 155 -31.57 3.60 11.40
C SER A 155 -30.05 3.77 11.20
N SER A 156 -29.62 4.34 10.07
CA SER A 156 -28.20 4.59 9.76
C SER A 156 -27.52 5.46 10.83
N SER A 157 -28.23 6.45 11.40
CA SER A 157 -27.72 7.29 12.49
C SER A 157 -27.37 6.49 13.76
N ARG A 158 -28.19 5.48 14.09
CA ARG A 158 -27.90 4.55 15.20
C ARG A 158 -26.74 3.62 14.85
N GLU A 159 -26.69 3.11 13.63
CA GLU A 159 -25.61 2.25 13.15
C GLU A 159 -24.25 2.97 13.13
N PHE A 160 -24.16 4.18 12.57
CA PHE A 160 -22.95 5.02 12.65
C PHE A 160 -22.55 5.33 14.10
N SER A 161 -23.52 5.56 14.99
CA SER A 161 -23.25 5.78 16.41
C SER A 161 -22.69 4.54 17.10
N HIS A 162 -23.17 3.36 16.73
CA HIS A 162 -22.66 2.06 17.19
C HIS A 162 -21.27 1.78 16.63
N TYR A 163 -21.10 1.85 15.31
CA TYR A 163 -19.82 1.68 14.61
C TYR A 163 -18.74 2.60 15.19
N ARG A 164 -19.04 3.89 15.40
CA ARG A 164 -18.10 4.83 16.03
C ARG A 164 -17.67 4.37 17.43
N ARG A 165 -18.58 3.83 18.25
CA ARG A 165 -18.26 3.33 19.59
C ARG A 165 -17.32 2.11 19.49
N VAL A 166 -17.70 1.11 18.70
CA VAL A 166 -16.91 -0.13 18.52
C VAL A 166 -15.55 0.18 17.90
N SER A 167 -15.47 1.08 16.92
CA SER A 167 -14.22 1.54 16.31
C SER A 167 -13.29 2.20 17.32
N ASN A 168 -13.78 3.11 18.18
CA ASN A 168 -12.96 3.72 19.23
C ASN A 168 -12.51 2.70 20.28
N GLN A 169 -13.38 1.74 20.63
CA GLN A 169 -13.02 0.64 21.55
C GLN A 169 -11.92 -0.24 20.96
N MET A 170 -12.09 -0.76 19.74
CA MET A 170 -11.07 -1.58 19.06
C MET A 170 -9.74 -0.84 18.85
N LEU A 171 -9.77 0.46 18.60
CA LEU A 171 -8.55 1.28 18.53
C LEU A 171 -7.87 1.38 19.90
N SER A 172 -8.62 1.64 20.97
CA SER A 172 -8.07 1.70 22.33
C SER A 172 -7.47 0.37 22.78
N GLU A 173 -8.22 -0.73 22.64
CA GLU A 173 -7.78 -2.10 22.96
C GLU A 173 -6.57 -2.51 22.09
N GLY A 174 -6.59 -2.13 20.80
CA GLY A 174 -5.49 -2.37 19.87
C GLY A 174 -4.20 -1.63 20.25
N PHE A 175 -4.28 -0.35 20.62
CA PHE A 175 -3.12 0.40 21.12
C PHE A 175 -2.58 -0.17 22.44
N GLU A 176 -3.46 -0.59 23.34
CA GLU A 176 -3.09 -1.20 24.63
C GLU A 176 -2.38 -2.56 24.43
N GLU A 177 -2.85 -3.39 23.50
CA GLU A 177 -2.19 -4.66 23.17
C GLU A 177 -0.89 -4.46 22.39
N ILE A 178 -0.81 -3.47 21.48
CA ILE A 178 0.45 -3.08 20.83
C ILE A 178 1.48 -2.64 21.87
N ALA A 179 1.09 -1.86 22.89
CA ALA A 179 1.97 -1.47 23.98
C ALA A 179 2.46 -2.70 24.79
N ARG A 180 1.56 -3.61 25.16
CA ARG A 180 1.92 -4.87 25.85
C ARG A 180 2.85 -5.75 25.01
N GLN A 181 2.64 -5.83 23.70
CA GLN A 181 3.52 -6.59 22.80
C GLN A 181 4.89 -5.91 22.64
N ALA A 182 4.94 -4.59 22.52
CA ALA A 182 6.19 -3.84 22.46
C ALA A 182 7.03 -4.04 23.74
N GLU A 183 6.41 -4.00 24.92
CA GLU A 183 7.11 -4.24 26.19
C GLU A 183 7.60 -5.69 26.33
N ARG A 184 6.75 -6.69 26.02
CA ARG A 184 7.16 -8.11 25.99
C ARG A 184 8.34 -8.35 25.03
N ASN A 185 8.25 -7.81 23.81
CA ASN A 185 9.32 -7.92 22.82
C ASN A 185 10.60 -7.22 23.29
N GLY A 186 10.48 -6.06 23.94
CA GLY A 186 11.61 -5.37 24.58
C GLY A 186 12.27 -6.20 25.68
N GLN A 187 11.49 -6.89 26.52
CA GLN A 187 12.02 -7.79 27.55
C GLN A 187 12.75 -9.00 26.95
N GLU A 188 12.21 -9.64 25.90
CA GLU A 188 12.90 -10.73 25.20
C GLU A 188 14.16 -10.27 24.46
N ILE A 189 14.13 -9.10 23.82
CA ILE A 189 15.33 -8.50 23.18
C ILE A 189 16.43 -8.25 24.23
N ASN A 190 16.09 -7.76 25.42
CA ASN A 190 17.06 -7.58 26.51
C ASN A 190 17.67 -8.92 26.99
N LYS A 191 16.87 -9.99 27.14
CA LYS A 191 17.39 -11.33 27.45
C LYS A 191 18.33 -11.84 26.37
N ILE A 192 17.99 -11.66 25.10
CA ILE A 192 18.81 -12.06 23.96
C ILE A 192 20.14 -11.28 23.96
N LEU A 193 20.10 -9.97 24.20
CA LEU A 193 21.30 -9.13 24.34
C LEU A 193 22.18 -9.57 25.53
N GLU A 194 21.60 -9.92 26.67
CA GLU A 194 22.35 -10.42 27.83
C GLU A 194 23.03 -11.77 27.55
N MET A 195 22.33 -12.69 26.85
CA MET A 195 22.91 -13.95 26.40
C MET A 195 24.05 -13.74 25.39
N LEU A 196 23.86 -12.86 24.40
CA LEU A 196 24.88 -12.52 23.40
C LEU A 196 26.10 -11.87 24.05
N ALA A 197 25.91 -10.95 25.00
CA ALA A 197 27.01 -10.32 25.74
C ALA A 197 27.81 -11.35 26.54
N LYS A 198 27.14 -12.28 27.24
CA LYS A 198 27.80 -13.39 27.96
C LYS A 198 28.56 -14.32 27.00
N GLN A 199 27.96 -14.68 25.86
CA GLN A 199 28.59 -15.52 24.85
C GLN A 199 29.78 -14.84 24.15
N ALA A 200 29.76 -13.51 23.99
CA ALA A 200 30.86 -12.75 23.38
C ALA A 200 32.07 -12.60 24.30
N VAL A 201 31.87 -12.58 25.63
CA VAL A 201 32.96 -12.49 26.62
C VAL A 201 33.80 -13.77 26.68
N THR A 202 33.19 -14.95 26.51
CA THR A 202 33.90 -16.24 26.57
C THR A 202 35.10 -16.34 25.61
N PRO A 203 34.95 -16.18 24.27
CA PRO A 203 36.09 -16.28 23.35
C PRO A 203 37.12 -15.16 23.52
N ILE A 204 36.75 -14.01 24.10
CA ILE A 204 37.70 -12.94 24.46
C ILE A 204 38.58 -13.41 25.64
N ASN A 205 37.98 -14.01 26.66
CA ASN A 205 38.72 -14.59 27.79
C ASN A 205 39.60 -15.77 27.35
N ASP A 206 39.08 -16.65 26.49
CA ASP A 206 39.83 -17.81 25.97
C ASP A 206 41.05 -17.33 25.15
N ALA A 207 40.87 -16.35 24.26
CA ALA A 207 41.96 -15.76 23.49
C ALA A 207 42.98 -15.01 24.38
N ALA A 208 42.54 -14.31 25.43
CA ALA A 208 43.42 -13.65 26.38
C ALA A 208 44.23 -14.65 27.22
N ALA A 209 43.62 -15.76 27.65
CA ALA A 209 44.30 -16.85 28.33
C ALA A 209 45.32 -17.54 27.42
N GLN A 210 44.96 -17.80 26.16
CA GLN A 210 45.85 -18.39 25.17
C GLN A 210 47.04 -17.48 24.85
N LEU A 211 46.80 -16.17 24.66
CA LEU A 211 47.86 -15.17 24.48
C LEU A 211 48.80 -15.13 25.69
N THR A 212 48.26 -15.14 26.91
CA THR A 212 49.05 -15.17 28.16
C THR A 212 49.93 -16.42 28.23
N ALA A 213 49.41 -17.60 27.86
CA ALA A 213 50.18 -18.84 27.79
C ALA A 213 51.31 -18.75 26.75
N THR A 214 51.04 -18.21 25.56
CA THR A 214 52.07 -17.96 24.53
C THR A 214 53.13 -16.97 25.01
N THR A 215 52.76 -15.88 25.71
CA THR A 215 53.72 -14.93 26.30
C THR A 215 54.59 -15.59 27.38
N SER A 216 54.03 -16.49 28.19
CA SER A 216 54.80 -17.26 29.18
C SER A 216 55.80 -18.20 28.49
N GLN A 217 55.37 -18.93 27.45
CA GLN A 217 56.24 -19.81 26.66
C GLN A 217 57.37 -19.02 25.96
N LEU A 218 57.06 -17.86 25.38
CA LEU A 218 58.06 -16.96 24.80
C LEU A 218 59.06 -16.47 25.86
N SER A 219 58.60 -16.18 27.08
CA SER A 219 59.48 -15.76 28.19
C SER A 219 60.43 -16.88 28.62
N GLU A 220 59.95 -18.12 28.67
CA GLU A 220 60.76 -19.32 28.94
C GLU A 220 61.78 -19.61 27.82
N ILE A 221 61.38 -19.44 26.56
CA ILE A 221 62.26 -19.54 25.38
C ILE A 221 63.34 -18.43 25.42
N ILE A 222 62.97 -17.20 25.78
CA ILE A 222 63.93 -16.09 25.94
C ILE A 222 64.91 -16.37 27.09
N GLY A 223 64.43 -16.90 28.23
CA GLY A 223 65.28 -17.28 29.37
C GLY A 223 66.28 -18.40 29.03
N THR A 224 65.81 -19.45 28.35
CA THR A 224 66.67 -20.58 27.91
C THR A 224 67.61 -20.19 26.77
N PHE A 225 67.19 -19.29 25.87
CA PHE A 225 68.10 -18.68 24.90
C PHE A 225 69.16 -17.81 25.58
N GLY A 226 68.78 -17.04 26.61
CA GLY A 226 69.71 -16.22 27.40
C GLY A 226 70.79 -17.06 28.08
N THR A 227 70.43 -18.15 28.75
CA THR A 227 71.42 -19.06 29.38
C THR A 227 72.24 -19.83 28.35
N ALA A 228 71.69 -20.14 27.17
CA ALA A 228 72.46 -20.71 26.07
C ALA A 228 73.51 -19.72 25.51
N VAL A 229 73.13 -18.44 25.33
CA VAL A 229 74.05 -17.37 24.90
C VAL A 229 75.12 -17.11 25.97
N GLU A 230 74.77 -17.10 27.25
CA GLU A 230 75.74 -16.96 28.34
C GLU A 230 76.72 -18.15 28.39
N SER A 231 76.22 -19.38 28.18
CA SER A 231 77.03 -20.60 28.09
C SER A 231 78.00 -20.56 26.90
N VAL A 232 77.57 -20.05 25.73
CA VAL A 232 78.45 -19.80 24.58
C VAL A 232 79.46 -18.70 24.90
N GLY A 233 79.06 -17.63 25.61
CA GLY A 233 79.96 -16.56 26.05
C GLY A 233 81.09 -17.07 26.94
N ARG A 234 80.76 -17.82 28.00
CA ARG A 234 81.77 -18.44 28.88
C ARG A 234 82.66 -19.43 28.13
N LYS A 235 82.11 -20.23 27.21
CA LYS A 235 82.93 -21.11 26.36
C LYS A 235 83.86 -20.36 25.41
N LEU A 236 83.47 -19.18 24.94
CA LEU A 236 84.31 -18.31 24.12
C LEU A 236 85.44 -17.66 24.95
N GLU A 237 85.18 -17.40 26.23
CA GLU A 237 86.15 -16.92 27.22
C GLU A 237 87.11 -18.05 27.70
N GLU A 238 86.63 -19.30 27.75
CA GLU A 238 87.45 -20.51 28.01
C GLU A 238 88.29 -20.96 26.81
N ILE A 239 88.05 -20.45 25.59
CA ILE A 239 88.93 -20.69 24.44
C ILE A 239 90.22 -19.91 24.65
N ARG A 240 91.22 -20.61 25.20
CA ARG A 240 92.63 -20.22 25.19
C ARG A 240 93.04 -19.75 23.80
N SER A 241 93.96 -18.78 23.75
CA SER A 241 94.48 -18.32 22.46
C SER A 241 95.10 -19.51 21.70
N PRO A 242 95.01 -19.54 20.35
CA PRO A 242 95.67 -20.58 19.56
C PRO A 242 97.18 -20.68 19.87
N GLU A 243 97.81 -19.57 20.23
CA GLU A 243 99.22 -19.49 20.61
C GLU A 243 99.52 -20.22 21.91
N ASP A 244 98.64 -20.16 22.92
CA ASP A 244 98.80 -20.87 24.20
C ASP A 244 98.69 -22.38 24.01
N VAL A 245 97.73 -22.84 23.20
CA VAL A 245 97.54 -24.28 22.92
C VAL A 245 98.71 -24.83 22.09
N VAL A 246 99.10 -24.12 21.03
CA VAL A 246 100.26 -24.50 20.20
C VAL A 246 101.55 -24.51 21.02
N ARG A 247 101.74 -23.54 21.94
CA ARG A 247 102.90 -23.50 22.83
C ARG A 247 102.89 -24.64 23.85
N ALA A 248 101.73 -24.98 24.41
CA ALA A 248 101.59 -26.06 25.39
C ALA A 248 101.87 -27.45 24.78
N GLU A 249 101.34 -27.74 23.59
CA GLU A 249 101.52 -29.03 22.91
C GLU A 249 102.91 -29.19 22.28
N LEU A 250 103.51 -28.12 21.73
CA LEU A 250 104.84 -28.20 21.11
C LEU A 250 106.00 -28.19 22.13
N ALA A 251 105.82 -27.62 23.33
CA ALA A 251 106.86 -27.60 24.37
C ALA A 251 107.43 -28.98 24.71
N PRO A 252 106.63 -30.03 25.06
CA PRO A 252 107.16 -31.36 25.38
C PRO A 252 107.86 -32.02 24.19
N ALA A 253 107.39 -31.78 22.95
CA ALA A 253 108.03 -32.29 21.74
C ALA A 253 109.42 -31.67 21.52
N ILE A 254 109.56 -30.36 21.75
CA ILE A 254 110.84 -29.65 21.63
C ILE A 254 111.83 -30.12 22.71
N THR A 255 111.39 -30.34 23.96
CA THR A 255 112.27 -30.89 25.00
C THR A 255 112.70 -32.32 24.70
N ALA A 256 111.82 -33.19 24.22
CA ALA A 256 112.17 -34.57 23.85
C ALA A 256 113.22 -34.63 22.71
N ILE A 257 113.12 -33.74 21.72
CA ILE A 257 114.12 -33.59 20.65
C ILE A 257 115.47 -33.13 21.22
N LYS A 258 115.47 -32.19 22.17
CA LYS A 258 116.68 -31.70 22.83
C LYS A 258 117.37 -32.81 23.64
N GLU A 259 116.62 -33.53 24.47
CA GLU A 259 117.16 -34.63 25.28
C GLU A 259 117.73 -35.76 24.41
N MET A 260 117.06 -36.12 23.32
CA MET A 260 117.57 -37.11 22.37
C MET A 260 118.87 -36.66 21.68
N SER A 261 119.02 -35.36 21.39
CA SER A 261 120.25 -34.78 20.84
C SER A 261 121.41 -34.82 21.85
N GLU A 262 121.15 -34.45 23.11
CA GLU A 262 122.16 -34.47 24.18
C GLU A 262 122.57 -35.91 24.55
N ALA A 263 121.65 -36.87 24.49
CA ALA A 263 121.93 -38.29 24.71
C ALA A 263 122.87 -38.91 23.66
N GLN A 264 122.80 -38.51 22.38
CA GLN A 264 123.68 -39.03 21.33
C GLN A 264 125.11 -38.48 21.40
N LEU A 265 125.34 -37.33 22.05
CA LEU A 265 126.66 -36.72 22.18
C LEU A 265 127.53 -37.35 23.29
N GLN A 266 126.91 -38.00 24.28
CA GLN A 266 127.59 -38.72 25.37
C GLN A 266 128.61 -39.78 24.90
N PRO A 267 128.23 -40.79 24.09
CA PRO A 267 129.15 -41.87 23.70
C PRO A 267 130.36 -41.37 22.90
N LEU A 268 130.19 -40.38 22.01
CA LEU A 268 131.26 -39.82 21.19
C LEU A 268 132.38 -39.22 22.05
N ARG A 269 132.03 -38.44 23.07
CA ARG A 269 133.00 -37.73 23.93
C ARG A 269 133.84 -38.67 24.81
N ASN A 270 133.37 -39.90 25.04
CA ASN A 270 134.10 -40.90 25.82
C ASN A 270 135.14 -41.67 24.98
N ILE A 271 134.95 -41.77 23.65
CA ILE A 271 135.91 -42.39 22.72
C ILE A 271 137.16 -41.50 22.59
N GLU A 272 136.97 -40.19 22.47
CA GLU A 272 138.04 -39.19 22.36
C GLU A 272 138.98 -39.21 23.58
N LEU A 273 138.41 -39.26 24.79
CA LEU A 273 139.16 -39.35 26.06
C LEU A 273 139.91 -40.68 26.25
N ALA A 274 139.45 -41.78 25.63
CA ALA A 274 140.16 -43.05 25.67
C ALA A 274 141.41 -43.05 24.78
N LEU A 275 141.28 -42.52 23.56
CA LEU A 275 142.37 -42.41 22.60
C LEU A 275 143.52 -41.51 23.11
N GLY A 276 143.19 -40.36 23.71
CA GLY A 276 144.20 -39.44 24.23
C GLY A 276 145.14 -40.07 25.28
N ARG A 277 144.60 -40.88 26.20
CA ARG A 277 145.40 -41.52 27.27
C ARG A 277 146.31 -42.65 26.78
N MET A 278 145.98 -43.30 25.67
CA MET A 278 146.85 -44.33 25.08
C MET A 278 148.03 -43.71 24.29
N ALA A 279 147.90 -42.46 23.82
CA ALA A 279 148.97 -41.77 23.09
C ALA A 279 150.16 -41.39 23.99
N GLU A 280 149.91 -40.91 25.22
CA GLU A 280 150.98 -40.48 26.13
C GLU A 280 151.80 -41.64 26.71
N ALA A 281 151.24 -42.86 26.76
CA ALA A 281 151.88 -44.02 27.40
C ALA A 281 152.85 -44.81 26.50
N MET A 282 152.81 -44.63 25.16
CA MET A 282 153.63 -45.40 24.20
C MET A 282 154.95 -44.70 23.79
N GLY A 283 155.41 -43.70 24.55
CA GLY A 283 156.59 -42.89 24.22
C GLY A 283 157.97 -43.54 24.38
N GLN A 284 158.07 -44.77 24.90
CA GLN A 284 159.36 -45.46 25.12
C GLN A 284 159.49 -46.74 24.26
N ALA A 285 159.92 -46.54 23.01
CA ALA A 285 160.87 -47.30 22.19
C ALA A 285 161.12 -48.83 22.40
N PRO A 286 161.47 -49.61 21.34
CA PRO A 286 161.33 -49.35 19.89
C PRO A 286 160.95 -50.58 18.99
N LEU A 287 160.93 -50.35 17.67
CA LEU A 287 161.12 -51.29 16.52
C LEU A 287 159.89 -51.88 15.75
N LEU A 288 159.84 -51.51 14.44
CA LEU A 288 159.49 -52.29 13.23
C LEU A 288 158.00 -52.59 12.83
N ALA A 289 157.54 -51.88 11.78
CA ALA A 289 157.00 -52.35 10.46
C ALA A 289 156.13 -53.64 10.36
N THR A 290 155.05 -53.79 9.52
CA THR A 290 154.47 -53.05 8.35
C THR A 290 153.01 -53.54 8.09
N ASP A 291 151.99 -52.67 7.86
CA ASP A 291 151.30 -52.30 6.58
C ASP A 291 149.99 -53.09 6.21
N GLY A 292 148.99 -52.51 5.50
CA GLY A 292 147.90 -53.27 4.79
C GLY A 292 146.37 -52.90 4.83
N LYS A 293 145.93 -51.77 4.22
CA LYS A 293 144.65 -51.45 3.47
C LYS A 293 143.18 -51.94 3.76
N ILE A 294 142.26 -50.96 3.94
CA ILE A 294 140.92 -50.58 3.29
C ILE A 294 139.82 -51.62 2.84
N VAL A 295 138.50 -51.30 3.05
CA VAL A 295 137.23 -51.47 2.19
C VAL A 295 135.96 -51.98 2.96
N ALA A 296 134.66 -51.77 2.59
CA ALA A 296 133.81 -50.57 2.30
C ALA A 296 132.26 -50.87 2.17
N GLU A 297 131.39 -49.85 2.36
CA GLU A 297 129.98 -49.60 1.85
C GLU A 297 128.67 -50.40 2.27
N PRO A 298 127.43 -49.85 2.07
CA PRO A 298 126.20 -50.15 2.87
C PRO A 298 124.81 -50.29 2.12
N GLU A 299 123.68 -50.48 2.86
CA GLU A 299 122.23 -50.14 2.57
C GLU A 299 121.32 -50.63 3.75
N ALA A 300 120.02 -50.32 4.01
CA ALA A 300 119.01 -49.31 3.59
C ALA A 300 117.73 -49.33 4.51
N ALA A 301 116.63 -48.61 4.16
CA ALA A 301 115.32 -48.56 4.87
C ALA A 301 114.14 -49.03 3.98
N PRO A 302 112.85 -49.19 4.45
CA PRO A 302 111.79 -48.20 4.09
C PRO A 302 110.39 -48.18 4.84
N ARG A 303 109.58 -47.14 4.54
CA ARG A 303 108.12 -47.14 4.11
C ARG A 303 106.90 -46.79 5.01
N LYS A 304 105.88 -46.26 4.29
CA LYS A 304 104.59 -45.58 4.59
C LYS A 304 103.33 -46.50 4.67
N ARG A 305 102.21 -46.06 5.30
CA ARG A 305 100.75 -46.20 4.89
C ARG A 305 99.83 -45.43 5.90
N TRP A 306 98.80 -44.58 5.65
CA TRP A 306 97.64 -44.39 4.72
C TRP A 306 96.27 -44.97 5.20
N TRP A 307 95.17 -44.24 4.90
CA TRP A 307 93.71 -44.62 4.86
C TRP A 307 92.94 -44.75 6.21
N HIS A 308 91.79 -44.10 6.48
CA HIS A 308 90.37 -44.18 5.97
C HIS A 308 89.43 -44.65 7.14
N LEU A 309 88.08 -44.66 7.09
CA LEU A 309 87.06 -44.32 6.07
C LEU A 309 85.80 -43.71 6.78
N TRP A 310 84.71 -43.56 6.03
CA TRP A 310 83.38 -43.12 6.48
C TRP A 310 82.71 -44.12 7.43
#